data_AF-A0A0D2ZVZ6-F1
#
_entry.id   AF-A0A0D2ZVZ6-F1
#
_cell.length_a   1.000
_cell.length_b   1.000
_cell.length_c   1.000
_cell.angle_alpha   90.00
_cell.angle_beta   90.00
_cell.angle_gamma   90.00
#
_symmetry.space_group_name_H-M   'P 1'
#
loop_
_entity.id
_entity.type
_entity.pdbx_description
1 polymer ?
#
loop_
_entity_poly.entity_id
_entity_poly.type
_entity_poly.pdbx_seq_one_letter_code
_entity_poly.pdbx_strand_id
1 'polypeptide(L)'
;MATGSLKKMGSIDAQLRLIAPSKVSEDDKLVEYDALLLDRFLDILQDLHGEEVREFVQECYEVAADYDGNRNTEKLEELGNMLTSLDPGDSIVVTKSFSNMLSLANLAEEVQIAYRRRIKKLKKGDFADEASATTESDIEETLKRLLQLNKTPEEVFDALKNQTVDLVLTAHPTQSVRRSLLQKFGRIRDCLTQLYAKDITPDDKQELDEALQREIQAAFRTDEIRRTPPTPQDEMRAGMSYFHETIWKGVPKFLRRVDTALKNIGINERVPYNAPLIQFSSWMGGDRDGNPRVTPEVTRDVCLLARMM
;
A
#
# COMPACT_ATOMS: atom_id res chain seq x y z
N MET A 1 36.03 -25.46 21.70
CA MET A 1 34.99 -25.51 20.64
C MET A 1 33.72 -24.87 21.17
N ALA A 2 33.70 -23.55 21.30
CA ALA A 2 32.55 -22.79 21.81
C ALA A 2 32.62 -21.31 21.37
N THR A 3 32.86 -21.08 20.07
CA THR A 3 33.04 -19.73 19.50
C THR A 3 32.40 -19.60 18.12
N GLY A 4 31.29 -20.29 17.87
CA GLY A 4 30.57 -20.28 16.58
C GLY A 4 29.12 -19.79 16.64
N SER A 5 28.53 -19.64 17.83
CA SER A 5 27.06 -19.45 17.98
C SER A 5 26.61 -17.99 18.14
N LEU A 6 27.50 -17.01 18.07
CA LEU A 6 27.22 -15.61 18.47
C LEU A 6 27.25 -14.59 17.32
N LYS A 7 27.20 -15.05 16.06
CA LYS A 7 27.26 -14.16 14.87
C LYS A 7 26.09 -14.28 13.88
N LYS A 8 25.07 -15.09 14.17
CA LYS A 8 23.94 -15.38 13.27
C LYS A 8 22.62 -14.65 13.60
N MET A 9 22.67 -13.58 14.41
CA MET A 9 21.52 -12.67 14.58
C MET A 9 21.88 -11.33 13.95
N GLY A 10 22.04 -11.30 12.63
CA GLY A 10 21.88 -10.05 11.91
C GLY A 10 20.42 -9.66 12.02
N SER A 11 20.09 -8.65 12.82
CA SER A 11 18.72 -8.09 12.81
C SER A 11 18.37 -7.69 11.37
N ILE A 12 17.14 -7.94 10.95
CA ILE A 12 16.64 -7.54 9.62
C ILE A 12 16.92 -6.06 9.35
N ASP A 13 16.85 -5.21 10.38
CA ASP A 13 17.25 -3.79 10.34
C ASP A 13 18.68 -3.60 9.80
N ALA A 14 19.64 -4.42 10.22
CA ALA A 14 21.02 -4.30 9.76
C ALA A 14 21.16 -4.64 8.26
N GLN A 15 20.47 -5.67 7.78
CA GLN A 15 20.49 -6.05 6.36
C GLN A 15 19.81 -4.98 5.49
N LEU A 16 18.65 -4.50 5.90
CA LEU A 16 17.94 -3.43 5.20
C LEU A 16 18.78 -2.15 5.12
N ARG A 17 19.54 -1.82 6.18
CA ARG A 17 20.48 -0.67 6.17
C ARG A 17 21.68 -0.86 5.28
N LEU A 18 22.08 -2.09 4.93
CA LEU A 18 23.12 -2.32 3.93
C LEU A 18 22.61 -1.98 2.53
N ILE A 19 21.34 -2.29 2.24
CA ILE A 19 20.69 -2.00 0.96
C ILE A 19 20.33 -0.50 0.85
N ALA A 20 19.83 0.09 1.93
CA ALA A 20 19.44 1.49 2.02
C ALA A 20 20.24 2.22 3.13
N PRO A 21 21.51 2.61 2.86
CA PRO A 21 22.42 3.11 3.89
C PRO A 21 22.11 4.54 4.37
N SER A 22 21.31 5.30 3.62
CA SER A 22 20.99 6.68 3.93
C SER A 22 19.49 6.92 3.95
N LYS A 23 19.05 7.74 4.90
CA LYS A 23 17.68 8.26 4.94
C LYS A 23 17.45 9.19 3.75
N VAL A 24 16.29 9.08 3.10
CA VAL A 24 15.93 9.99 1.99
C VAL A 24 15.30 11.30 2.47
N SER A 25 14.82 11.34 3.72
CA SER A 25 14.34 12.54 4.41
C SER A 25 14.56 12.44 5.93
N GLU A 26 14.51 13.56 6.66
CA GLU A 26 14.73 13.55 8.13
C GLU A 26 13.69 12.71 8.89
N ASP A 27 12.47 12.66 8.37
CA ASP A 27 11.34 11.90 8.90
C ASP A 27 11.20 10.50 8.27
N ASP A 28 12.20 10.07 7.52
CA ASP A 28 12.24 8.73 6.93
C ASP A 28 12.44 7.67 8.01
N LYS A 29 11.47 6.77 8.10
CA LYS A 29 11.39 5.65 9.03
C LYS A 29 11.08 4.34 8.29
N LEU A 30 11.20 4.30 6.96
CA LEU A 30 10.81 3.12 6.18
C LEU A 30 11.51 1.85 6.67
N VAL A 31 12.82 1.91 6.85
CA VAL A 31 13.61 0.77 7.36
C VAL A 31 13.19 0.39 8.79
N GLU A 32 12.89 1.38 9.63
CA GLU A 32 12.43 1.15 11.01
C GLU A 32 11.06 0.45 11.04
N TYR A 33 10.15 0.85 10.14
CA TYR A 33 8.83 0.26 9.98
C TYR A 33 8.90 -1.16 9.44
N ASP A 34 9.67 -1.36 8.37
CA ASP A 34 9.79 -2.66 7.70
C ASP A 34 10.46 -3.67 8.64
N ALA A 35 11.57 -3.30 9.28
CA ALA A 35 12.23 -4.15 10.27
C ALA A 35 11.30 -4.56 11.42
N LEU A 36 10.51 -3.62 11.97
CA LEU A 36 9.55 -3.94 13.03
C LEU A 36 8.50 -4.95 12.57
N LEU A 37 7.92 -4.75 11.38
CA LEU A 37 6.88 -5.65 10.85
C LEU A 37 7.44 -7.05 10.55
N LEU A 38 8.64 -7.12 9.98
CA LEU A 38 9.29 -8.38 9.65
C LEU A 38 9.74 -9.14 10.91
N ASP A 39 10.29 -8.44 11.91
CA ASP A 39 10.66 -9.06 13.19
C ASP A 39 9.42 -9.69 13.86
N ARG A 40 8.31 -8.93 13.94
CA ARG A 40 7.05 -9.46 14.49
C ARG A 40 6.49 -10.61 13.67
N PHE A 41 6.62 -10.56 12.36
CA PHE A 41 6.18 -11.65 11.49
C PHE A 41 7.00 -12.93 11.71
N LEU A 42 8.32 -12.82 11.86
CA LEU A 42 9.18 -13.97 12.13
C LEU A 42 8.92 -14.60 13.50
N ASP A 43 8.64 -13.79 14.52
CA ASP A 43 8.23 -14.30 15.84
C ASP A 43 6.92 -15.10 15.73
N ILE A 44 5.93 -14.58 15.01
CA ILE A 44 4.67 -15.29 14.74
C ILE A 44 4.90 -16.58 13.93
N LEU A 45 5.83 -16.56 12.96
CA LEU A 45 6.16 -17.72 12.15
C LEU A 45 6.78 -18.82 13.03
N GLN A 46 7.68 -18.46 13.95
CA GLN A 46 8.26 -19.38 14.92
C GLN A 46 7.18 -20.00 15.82
N ASP A 47 6.27 -19.19 16.35
CA ASP A 47 5.20 -19.67 17.24
C ASP A 47 4.26 -20.67 16.55
N LEU A 48 4.04 -20.50 15.23
CA LEU A 48 3.11 -21.33 14.46
C LEU A 48 3.75 -22.58 13.84
N HIS A 49 4.99 -22.47 13.38
CA HIS A 49 5.64 -23.48 12.55
C HIS A 49 6.98 -23.98 13.10
N GLY A 50 7.46 -23.42 14.22
CA GLY A 50 8.71 -23.81 14.86
C GLY A 50 9.92 -22.99 14.42
N GLU A 51 11.00 -23.13 15.16
CA GLU A 51 12.25 -22.38 14.97
C GLU A 51 12.94 -22.74 13.64
N GLU A 52 12.92 -24.01 13.22
CA GLU A 52 13.53 -24.46 11.96
C GLU A 52 12.98 -23.72 10.73
N VAL A 53 11.66 -23.53 10.67
CA VAL A 53 11.00 -22.82 9.56
C VAL A 53 11.31 -21.32 9.60
N ARG A 54 11.34 -20.72 10.81
CA ARG A 54 11.74 -19.32 10.99
C ARG A 54 13.16 -19.11 10.47
N GLU A 55 14.11 -19.93 10.93
CA GLU A 55 15.51 -19.85 10.53
C GLU A 55 15.66 -20.03 9.01
N PHE A 56 14.98 -21.01 8.42
CA PHE A 56 15.04 -21.23 6.98
C PHE A 56 14.53 -20.02 6.17
N VAL A 57 13.38 -19.44 6.55
CA VAL A 57 12.84 -18.24 5.88
C VAL A 57 13.79 -17.06 6.05
N GLN A 58 14.37 -16.90 7.24
CA GLN A 58 15.36 -15.86 7.48
C GLN A 58 16.59 -16.07 6.60
N GLU A 59 17.19 -17.27 6.57
CA GLU A 59 18.36 -17.59 5.72
C GLU A 59 18.09 -17.33 4.23
N CYS A 60 16.92 -17.73 3.72
CA CYS A 60 16.51 -17.40 2.35
C CYS A 60 16.45 -15.87 2.12
N TYR A 61 15.96 -15.10 3.10
CA TYR A 61 15.91 -13.64 3.02
C TYR A 61 17.32 -13.04 3.01
N GLU A 62 18.24 -13.51 3.85
CA GLU A 62 19.62 -12.99 3.90
C GLU A 62 20.36 -13.26 2.57
N VAL A 63 20.22 -14.47 2.01
CA VAL A 63 20.81 -14.85 0.72
C VAL A 63 20.27 -13.99 -0.42
N ALA A 64 18.96 -13.71 -0.42
CA ALA A 64 18.33 -12.85 -1.41
C ALA A 64 18.78 -11.38 -1.27
N ALA A 65 18.92 -10.88 -0.04
CA ALA A 65 19.44 -9.54 0.24
C ALA A 65 20.91 -9.39 -0.21
N ASP A 66 21.75 -10.39 0.07
CA ASP A 66 23.14 -10.43 -0.38
C ASP A 66 23.26 -10.45 -1.92
N TYR A 67 22.33 -11.15 -2.58
CA TYR A 67 22.24 -11.15 -4.04
C TYR A 67 21.91 -9.75 -4.58
N ASP A 68 21.00 -9.01 -3.97
CA ASP A 68 20.65 -7.67 -4.48
C ASP A 68 21.84 -6.70 -4.41
N GLY A 69 22.62 -6.76 -3.33
CA GLY A 69 23.80 -5.90 -3.13
C GLY A 69 24.98 -6.22 -4.05
N ASN A 70 25.29 -7.50 -4.27
CA ASN A 70 26.49 -7.91 -5.00
C ASN A 70 26.22 -8.47 -6.41
N ARG A 71 24.96 -8.81 -6.73
CA ARG A 71 24.51 -9.44 -7.98
C ARG A 71 25.28 -10.71 -8.37
N ASN A 72 25.82 -11.43 -7.37
CA ASN A 72 26.54 -12.69 -7.58
C ASN A 72 25.54 -13.82 -7.91
N THR A 73 25.61 -14.39 -9.11
CA THR A 73 24.74 -15.47 -9.56
C THR A 73 24.86 -16.75 -8.73
N GLU A 74 26.00 -16.99 -8.08
CA GLU A 74 26.18 -18.14 -7.18
C GLU A 74 25.19 -18.09 -5.99
N LYS A 75 24.81 -16.89 -5.53
CA LYS A 75 23.80 -16.73 -4.46
C LYS A 75 22.39 -17.10 -4.92
N LEU A 76 22.07 -16.89 -6.20
CA LEU A 76 20.81 -17.38 -6.76
C LEU A 76 20.80 -18.90 -6.89
N GLU A 77 21.93 -19.52 -7.25
CA GLU A 77 22.04 -20.98 -7.29
C GLU A 77 21.92 -21.58 -5.88
N GLU A 78 22.56 -20.95 -4.88
CA GLU A 78 22.41 -21.30 -3.46
C GLU A 78 20.94 -21.25 -3.03
N LEU A 79 20.26 -20.13 -3.28
CA LEU A 79 18.82 -19.97 -2.97
C LEU A 79 17.96 -21.00 -3.71
N GLY A 80 18.25 -21.27 -4.99
CA GLY A 80 17.55 -22.28 -5.78
C GLY A 80 17.71 -23.69 -5.19
N ASN A 81 18.90 -24.05 -4.72
CA ASN A 81 19.14 -25.33 -4.07
C ASN A 81 18.41 -25.43 -2.73
N MET A 82 18.36 -24.35 -1.94
CA MET A 82 17.58 -24.30 -0.70
C MET A 82 16.10 -24.54 -1.00
N LEU A 83 15.52 -23.81 -1.95
CA LEU A 83 14.09 -23.88 -2.27
C LEU A 83 13.68 -25.22 -2.89
N THR A 84 14.53 -25.83 -3.72
CA THR A 84 14.25 -27.13 -4.35
C THR A 84 14.43 -28.32 -3.40
N SER A 85 15.08 -28.12 -2.26
CA SER A 85 15.24 -29.15 -1.22
C SER A 85 13.99 -29.35 -0.35
N LEU A 86 13.06 -28.40 -0.38
CA LEU A 86 11.85 -28.41 0.45
C LEU A 86 10.84 -29.45 -0.03
N ASP A 87 10.13 -30.05 0.90
CA ASP A 87 8.93 -30.81 0.56
C ASP A 87 7.77 -29.88 0.18
N PRO A 88 6.69 -30.40 -0.45
CA PRO A 88 5.57 -29.57 -0.90
C PRO A 88 4.87 -28.77 0.20
N GLY A 89 4.82 -29.28 1.43
CA GLY A 89 4.21 -28.60 2.58
C GLY A 89 5.02 -27.38 2.99
N ASP A 90 6.32 -27.56 3.21
CA ASP A 90 7.24 -26.49 3.58
C ASP A 90 7.38 -25.45 2.47
N SER A 91 7.38 -25.88 1.20
CA SER A 91 7.38 -24.99 0.04
C SER A 91 6.22 -23.99 0.06
N ILE A 92 5.02 -24.44 0.47
CA ILE A 92 3.84 -23.56 0.58
C ILE A 92 4.02 -22.56 1.72
N VAL A 93 4.50 -23.01 2.87
CA VAL A 93 4.71 -22.13 4.05
C VAL A 93 5.75 -21.06 3.72
N VAL A 94 6.90 -21.45 3.18
CA VAL A 94 7.98 -20.50 2.80
C VAL A 94 7.49 -19.50 1.77
N THR A 95 6.82 -19.96 0.70
CA THR A 95 6.26 -19.05 -0.33
C THR A 95 5.25 -18.07 0.26
N LYS A 96 4.36 -18.56 1.13
CA LYS A 96 3.34 -17.73 1.79
C LYS A 96 3.98 -16.70 2.73
N SER A 97 5.05 -17.07 3.42
CA SER A 97 5.83 -16.17 4.27
C SER A 97 6.41 -15.01 3.47
N PHE A 98 7.10 -15.27 2.35
CA PHE A 98 7.63 -14.21 1.50
C PHE A 98 6.53 -13.31 0.90
N SER A 99 5.37 -13.87 0.53
CA SER A 99 4.21 -13.07 0.07
C SER A 99 3.70 -12.12 1.16
N ASN A 100 3.64 -12.59 2.41
CA ASN A 100 3.22 -11.79 3.56
C ASN A 100 4.27 -10.74 3.93
N MET A 101 5.55 -11.09 3.96
CA MET A 101 6.66 -10.17 4.20
C MET A 101 6.65 -9.02 3.17
N LEU A 102 6.47 -9.34 1.89
CA LEU A 102 6.35 -8.32 0.84
C LEU A 102 5.10 -7.43 1.03
N SER A 103 3.97 -8.04 1.42
CA SER A 103 2.76 -7.29 1.73
C SER A 103 2.97 -6.33 2.91
N LEU A 104 3.67 -6.76 3.97
CA LEU A 104 4.01 -5.92 5.12
C LEU A 104 4.97 -4.78 4.73
N ALA A 105 5.99 -5.06 3.91
CA ALA A 105 6.89 -4.04 3.39
C ALA A 105 6.13 -2.97 2.58
N ASN A 106 5.19 -3.38 1.73
CA ASN A 106 4.32 -2.45 1.01
C ASN A 106 3.46 -1.59 1.97
N LEU A 107 2.97 -2.15 3.07
CA LEU A 107 2.23 -1.37 4.09
C LEU A 107 3.12 -0.37 4.82
N ALA A 108 4.37 -0.75 5.11
CA ALA A 108 5.36 0.17 5.67
C ALA A 108 5.64 1.34 4.72
N GLU A 109 5.78 1.05 3.42
CA GLU A 109 5.94 2.07 2.39
C GLU A 109 4.71 2.99 2.30
N GLU A 110 3.50 2.43 2.28
CA GLU A 110 2.26 3.22 2.26
C GLU A 110 2.17 4.18 3.45
N VAL A 111 2.51 3.72 4.66
CA VAL A 111 2.55 4.56 5.87
C VAL A 111 3.63 5.63 5.75
N GLN A 112 4.84 5.27 5.29
CA GLN A 112 5.92 6.22 5.08
C GLN A 112 5.50 7.32 4.09
N ILE A 113 4.89 6.96 2.96
CA ILE A 113 4.42 7.91 1.94
C ILE A 113 3.32 8.81 2.51
N ALA A 114 2.35 8.24 3.23
CA ALA A 114 1.20 8.97 3.77
C ALA A 114 1.59 10.03 4.81
N TYR A 115 2.64 9.79 5.59
CA TYR A 115 3.10 10.68 6.66
C TYR A 115 4.38 11.46 6.35
N ARG A 116 5.00 11.22 5.19
CA ARG A 116 6.18 11.99 4.75
C ARG A 116 5.84 13.47 4.63
N ARG A 117 6.64 14.29 5.28
CA ARG A 117 6.52 15.75 5.24
C ARG A 117 6.90 16.27 3.85
N ARG A 118 6.04 17.11 3.28
CA ARG A 118 6.37 17.87 2.06
C ARG A 118 7.44 18.92 2.36
N ILE A 119 8.58 18.86 1.67
CA ILE A 119 9.70 19.80 1.81
C ILE A 119 9.76 20.71 0.59
N LYS A 120 9.29 21.95 0.72
CA LYS A 120 9.23 22.92 -0.39
C LYS A 120 10.58 23.20 -1.06
N LYS A 121 11.69 23.06 -0.33
CA LYS A 121 13.04 23.28 -0.85
C LYS A 121 13.50 22.24 -1.88
N LEU A 122 12.81 21.10 -1.99
CA LEU A 122 13.14 20.07 -2.99
C LEU A 122 12.65 20.43 -4.40
N LYS A 123 11.74 21.39 -4.52
CA LYS A 123 11.20 21.84 -5.81
C LYS A 123 12.23 22.64 -6.59
N LYS A 124 12.42 22.29 -7.86
CA LYS A 124 13.30 23.01 -8.80
C LYS A 124 12.61 24.20 -9.48
N GLY A 125 11.28 24.23 -9.46
CA GLY A 125 10.46 25.29 -10.05
C GLY A 125 10.12 25.07 -11.53
N ASP A 126 10.34 23.87 -12.05
CA ASP A 126 10.00 23.49 -13.43
C ASP A 126 8.97 22.34 -13.48
N PHE A 127 8.64 21.88 -14.68
CA PHE A 127 7.64 20.83 -14.88
C PHE A 127 8.10 19.46 -14.35
N ALA A 128 9.39 19.23 -14.13
CA ALA A 128 9.90 17.95 -13.64
C ALA A 128 9.50 17.72 -12.17
N ASP A 129 9.18 18.79 -11.44
CA ASP A 129 8.66 18.68 -10.06
C ASP A 129 7.34 17.89 -10.01
N GLU A 130 6.53 17.90 -11.06
CA GLU A 130 5.23 17.21 -11.11
C GLU A 130 5.36 15.69 -11.33
N ALA A 131 6.56 15.18 -11.58
CA ALA A 131 6.80 13.75 -11.81
C ALA A 131 6.92 12.92 -10.51
N SER A 132 7.01 13.58 -9.34
CA SER A 132 7.15 12.91 -8.04
C SER A 132 6.23 13.51 -7.01
N ALA A 133 5.55 12.67 -6.22
CA ALA A 133 4.69 13.08 -5.13
C ALA A 133 5.41 13.92 -4.04
N THR A 134 6.74 13.83 -3.96
CA THR A 134 7.56 14.62 -3.03
C THR A 134 7.69 16.10 -3.44
N THR A 135 7.52 16.39 -4.74
CA THR A 135 7.74 17.71 -5.35
C THR A 135 6.52 18.25 -6.08
N GLU A 136 5.52 17.43 -6.38
CA GLU A 136 4.31 17.84 -7.10
C GLU A 136 3.59 19.01 -6.43
N SER A 137 2.89 19.80 -7.23
CA SER A 137 2.04 20.88 -6.76
C SER A 137 0.77 20.32 -6.15
N ASP A 138 0.41 20.78 -4.94
CA ASP A 138 -0.96 20.56 -4.47
C ASP A 138 -1.95 21.44 -5.25
N ILE A 139 -3.25 21.24 -4.99
CA ILE A 139 -4.28 22.01 -5.70
C ILE A 139 -4.12 23.51 -5.51
N GLU A 140 -3.77 24.00 -4.31
CA GLU A 140 -3.63 25.43 -4.05
C GLU A 140 -2.41 26.02 -4.76
N GLU A 141 -1.28 25.31 -4.73
CA GLU A 141 -0.07 25.68 -5.49
C GLU A 141 -0.36 25.73 -7.00
N THR A 142 -1.17 24.80 -7.50
CA THR A 142 -1.63 24.80 -8.90
C THR A 142 -2.50 26.03 -9.21
N LEU A 143 -3.49 26.36 -8.37
CA LEU A 143 -4.33 27.54 -8.59
C LEU A 143 -3.50 28.83 -8.56
N LYS A 144 -2.56 28.95 -7.61
CA LYS A 144 -1.66 30.10 -7.51
C LYS A 144 -0.76 30.26 -8.73
N ARG A 145 -0.24 29.14 -9.27
CA ARG A 145 0.55 29.14 -10.51
C ARG A 145 -0.28 29.59 -11.71
N LEU A 146 -1.56 29.21 -11.79
CA LEU A 146 -2.46 29.71 -12.85
C LEU A 146 -2.65 31.23 -12.79
N LEU A 147 -2.78 31.82 -11.60
CA LEU A 147 -2.86 33.27 -11.45
C LEU A 147 -1.57 33.97 -11.93
N GLN A 148 -0.40 33.38 -11.67
CA GLN A 148 0.88 33.88 -12.17
C GLN A 148 0.98 33.82 -13.71
N LEU A 149 0.21 32.93 -14.33
CA LEU A 149 0.07 32.80 -15.79
C LEU A 149 -1.06 33.68 -16.36
N ASN A 150 -1.43 34.76 -15.65
CA ASN A 150 -2.45 35.73 -16.03
C ASN A 150 -3.87 35.16 -16.19
N LYS A 151 -4.19 34.06 -15.48
CA LYS A 151 -5.59 33.61 -15.35
C LYS A 151 -6.27 34.33 -14.20
N THR A 152 -7.52 34.72 -14.40
CA THR A 152 -8.33 35.33 -13.34
C THR A 152 -8.89 34.24 -12.41
N PRO A 153 -9.14 34.54 -11.12
CA PRO A 153 -9.79 33.59 -10.21
C PRO A 153 -11.13 33.07 -10.76
N GLU A 154 -11.89 33.93 -11.44
CA GLU A 154 -13.19 33.60 -12.02
C GLU A 154 -13.08 32.60 -13.18
N GLU A 155 -12.09 32.78 -14.07
CA GLU A 155 -11.81 31.83 -15.16
C GLU A 155 -11.42 30.45 -14.59
N VAL A 156 -10.61 30.42 -13.53
CA VAL A 156 -10.18 29.18 -12.88
C VAL A 156 -11.37 28.48 -12.22
N PHE A 157 -12.23 29.23 -11.53
CA PHE A 157 -13.44 28.69 -10.93
C PHE A 157 -14.43 28.16 -11.98
N ASP A 158 -14.58 28.87 -13.11
CA ASP A 158 -15.44 28.42 -14.20
C ASP A 158 -14.90 27.16 -14.89
N ALA A 159 -13.59 27.07 -15.09
CA ALA A 159 -12.95 25.86 -15.60
C ALA A 159 -13.18 24.66 -14.67
N LEU A 160 -13.03 24.85 -13.34
CA LEU A 160 -13.27 23.79 -12.37
C LEU A 160 -14.73 23.30 -12.38
N LYS A 161 -15.72 24.18 -12.49
CA LYS A 161 -17.14 23.76 -12.57
C LYS A 161 -17.44 22.86 -13.77
N ASN A 162 -16.69 23.03 -14.87
CA ASN A 162 -16.88 22.31 -16.13
C ASN A 162 -15.91 21.15 -16.33
N GLN A 163 -14.98 20.92 -15.39
CA GLN A 163 -14.02 19.83 -15.46
C GLN A 163 -14.64 18.55 -14.89
N THR A 164 -14.37 17.42 -15.55
CA THR A 164 -14.67 16.08 -15.03
C THR A 164 -13.47 15.17 -15.23
N VAL A 165 -13.03 14.53 -14.16
CA VAL A 165 -12.08 13.41 -14.20
C VAL A 165 -12.86 12.13 -13.96
N ASP A 166 -12.88 11.22 -14.93
CA ASP A 166 -13.49 9.88 -14.79
C ASP A 166 -12.41 8.82 -14.59
N LEU A 167 -12.44 8.17 -13.42
CA LEU A 167 -11.52 7.10 -13.05
C LEU A 167 -12.19 5.73 -13.29
N VAL A 168 -11.69 4.99 -14.28
CA VAL A 168 -12.24 3.69 -14.67
C VAL A 168 -11.56 2.56 -13.90
N LEU A 169 -12.29 1.89 -12.99
CA LEU A 169 -11.78 0.74 -12.26
C LEU A 169 -11.82 -0.53 -13.10
N THR A 170 -10.68 -1.21 -13.19
CA THR A 170 -10.50 -2.48 -13.89
C THR A 170 -10.28 -3.63 -12.91
N ALA A 171 -10.48 -4.87 -13.36
CA ALA A 171 -10.16 -6.04 -12.55
C ALA A 171 -8.64 -6.18 -12.37
N HIS A 172 -8.20 -6.60 -11.19
CA HIS A 172 -6.79 -6.91 -10.98
C HIS A 172 -6.45 -8.29 -11.58
N PRO A 173 -5.45 -8.40 -12.48
CA PRO A 173 -5.21 -9.61 -13.26
C PRO A 173 -4.81 -10.83 -12.42
N THR A 174 -4.19 -10.62 -11.24
CA THR A 174 -3.60 -11.69 -10.43
C THR A 174 -4.07 -11.75 -8.97
N GLN A 175 -4.74 -10.72 -8.45
CA GLN A 175 -4.98 -10.57 -7.01
C GLN A 175 -6.27 -9.79 -6.74
N SER A 176 -7.40 -10.49 -6.67
CA SER A 176 -8.60 -9.93 -6.03
C SER A 176 -8.44 -9.99 -4.51
N VAL A 177 -7.71 -9.05 -3.92
CA VAL A 177 -7.54 -8.97 -2.47
C VAL A 177 -8.92 -8.89 -1.82
N ARG A 178 -9.20 -9.78 -0.86
CA ARG A 178 -10.50 -9.81 -0.19
C ARG A 178 -10.64 -8.57 0.69
N ARG A 179 -11.86 -8.03 0.80
CA ARG A 179 -12.18 -6.92 1.72
C ARG A 179 -11.70 -7.19 3.15
N SER A 180 -11.83 -8.43 3.62
CA SER A 180 -11.35 -8.83 4.96
C SER A 180 -9.85 -8.62 5.14
N LEU A 181 -9.05 -8.82 4.09
CA LEU A 181 -7.61 -8.62 4.13
C LEU A 181 -7.27 -7.13 4.06
N LEU A 182 -7.95 -6.36 3.21
CA LEU A 182 -7.81 -4.88 3.16
C LEU A 182 -8.09 -4.23 4.52
N GLN A 183 -9.08 -4.73 5.27
CA GLN A 183 -9.38 -4.24 6.62
C GLN A 183 -8.28 -4.59 7.63
N LYS A 184 -7.68 -5.79 7.53
CA LYS A 184 -6.54 -6.19 8.37
C LYS A 184 -5.32 -5.31 8.09
N PHE A 185 -5.02 -5.10 6.81
CA PHE A 185 -3.98 -4.19 6.36
C PHE A 185 -4.23 -2.75 6.83
N GLY A 186 -5.48 -2.28 6.78
CA GLY A 186 -5.88 -1.01 7.38
C GLY A 186 -5.52 -0.92 8.87
N ARG A 187 -5.88 -1.94 9.66
CA ARG A 187 -5.56 -1.98 11.09
C ARG A 187 -4.05 -2.06 11.37
N ILE A 188 -3.29 -2.80 10.56
CA ILE A 188 -1.82 -2.83 10.65
C ILE A 188 -1.23 -1.44 10.44
N ARG A 189 -1.69 -0.71 9.41
CA ARG A 189 -1.26 0.68 9.17
C ARG A 189 -1.65 1.59 10.33
N ASP A 190 -2.87 1.46 10.85
CA ASP A 190 -3.33 2.26 11.99
C ASP A 190 -2.47 2.01 13.24
N CYS A 191 -2.17 0.75 13.56
CA CYS A 191 -1.26 0.40 14.67
C CYS A 191 0.14 0.98 14.46
N LEU A 192 0.71 0.83 13.25
CA LEU A 192 2.04 1.33 12.92
C LEU A 192 2.13 2.86 13.06
N THR A 193 1.11 3.59 12.62
CA THR A 193 1.07 5.05 12.76
C THR A 193 0.98 5.50 14.21
N GLN A 194 0.18 4.81 15.03
CA GLN A 194 -0.02 5.15 16.43
C GLN A 194 1.22 4.81 17.29
N LEU A 195 1.92 3.71 17.00
CA LEU A 195 3.15 3.30 17.69
C LEU A 195 4.28 4.34 17.61
N TYR A 196 4.29 5.14 16.54
CA TYR A 196 5.28 6.19 16.31
C TYR A 196 4.75 7.61 16.55
N ALA A 197 3.60 7.73 17.22
CA ALA A 197 3.12 9.00 17.75
C ALA A 197 4.12 9.57 18.77
N LYS A 198 4.22 10.91 18.85
CA LYS A 198 5.24 11.58 19.67
C LYS A 198 5.06 11.37 21.17
N ASP A 199 3.82 11.28 21.64
CA ASP A 199 3.46 11.31 23.06
C ASP A 199 2.68 10.04 23.47
N ILE A 200 3.22 8.87 23.12
CA ILE A 200 2.62 7.58 23.48
C ILE A 200 3.09 7.10 24.86
N THR A 201 2.17 6.60 25.69
CA THR A 201 2.53 6.03 27.00
C THR A 201 3.13 4.61 26.83
N PRO A 202 3.92 4.11 27.81
CA PRO A 202 4.45 2.75 27.74
C PRO A 202 3.35 1.68 27.64
N ASP A 203 2.25 1.86 28.37
CA ASP A 203 1.13 0.92 28.40
C ASP A 203 0.40 0.93 27.04
N ASP A 204 0.08 2.11 26.49
CA ASP A 204 -0.52 2.23 25.16
C ASP A 204 0.37 1.60 24.07
N LYS A 205 1.69 1.78 24.20
CA LYS A 205 2.64 1.20 23.25
C LYS A 205 2.64 -0.33 23.32
N GLN A 206 2.57 -0.90 24.51
CA GLN A 206 2.48 -2.34 24.70
C GLN A 206 1.17 -2.88 24.10
N GLU A 207 0.02 -2.27 24.41
CA GLU A 207 -1.28 -2.67 23.89
C GLU A 207 -1.35 -2.59 22.35
N LEU A 208 -0.74 -1.56 21.76
CA LEU A 208 -0.64 -1.42 20.31
C LEU A 208 0.29 -2.44 19.65
N ASP A 209 1.40 -2.81 20.31
CA ASP A 209 2.31 -3.85 19.81
C ASP A 209 1.61 -5.23 19.83
N GLU A 210 0.87 -5.54 20.90
CA GLU A 210 0.03 -6.74 20.98
C GLU A 210 -1.08 -6.74 19.91
N ALA A 211 -1.71 -5.59 19.67
CA ALA A 211 -2.71 -5.44 18.61
C ALA A 211 -2.11 -5.64 17.21
N LEU A 212 -0.91 -5.09 16.97
CA LEU A 212 -0.18 -5.25 15.72
C LEU A 212 0.14 -6.73 15.45
N GLN A 213 0.72 -7.43 16.43
CA GLN A 213 1.01 -8.87 16.34
C GLN A 213 -0.24 -9.68 16.00
N ARG A 214 -1.35 -9.40 16.67
CA ARG A 214 -2.64 -10.07 16.44
C ARG A 214 -3.16 -9.85 15.02
N GLU A 215 -3.04 -8.63 14.47
CA GLU A 215 -3.49 -8.36 13.11
C GLU A 215 -2.57 -8.97 12.04
N ILE A 216 -1.25 -8.97 12.26
CA ILE A 216 -0.28 -9.67 11.39
C ILE A 216 -0.59 -11.17 11.36
N GLN A 217 -0.76 -11.79 12.52
CA GLN A 217 -1.10 -13.21 12.61
C GLN A 217 -2.46 -13.50 11.93
N ALA A 218 -3.44 -12.62 12.11
CA ALA A 218 -4.74 -12.79 11.49
C ALA A 218 -4.69 -12.61 9.95
N ALA A 219 -3.79 -11.76 9.44
CA ALA A 219 -3.54 -11.64 8.00
C ALA A 219 -2.88 -12.91 7.46
N PHE A 220 -1.79 -13.37 8.09
CA PHE A 220 -1.05 -14.57 7.70
C PHE A 220 -1.91 -15.84 7.69
N ARG A 221 -2.76 -16.02 8.71
CA ARG A 221 -3.68 -17.17 8.77
C ARG A 221 -4.86 -17.07 7.81
N THR A 222 -5.08 -15.91 7.17
CA THR A 222 -6.09 -15.76 6.13
C THR A 222 -5.49 -16.18 4.78
N ASP A 223 -6.19 -17.01 4.02
CA ASP A 223 -5.75 -17.38 2.68
C ASP A 223 -5.84 -16.19 1.71
N GLU A 224 -4.69 -15.67 1.29
CA GLU A 224 -4.54 -14.65 0.23
C GLU A 224 -5.03 -15.19 -1.11
N ILE A 225 -4.56 -16.40 -1.46
CA ILE A 225 -4.91 -17.09 -2.70
C ILE A 225 -6.23 -17.82 -2.51
N ARG A 226 -7.22 -17.51 -3.35
CA ARG A 226 -8.48 -18.25 -3.36
C ARG A 226 -8.24 -19.63 -3.96
N ARG A 227 -8.74 -20.67 -3.28
CA ARG A 227 -8.72 -22.06 -3.79
C ARG A 227 -9.49 -22.22 -5.11
N THR A 228 -10.47 -21.35 -5.36
CA THR A 228 -11.23 -21.26 -6.59
C THR A 228 -11.02 -19.87 -7.22
N PRO A 229 -10.84 -19.79 -8.55
CA PRO A 229 -10.80 -18.50 -9.25
C PRO A 229 -12.05 -17.67 -8.92
N PRO A 230 -11.91 -16.35 -8.70
CA PRO A 230 -13.07 -15.50 -8.46
C PRO A 230 -13.99 -15.50 -9.69
N THR A 231 -15.29 -15.41 -9.44
CA THR A 231 -16.25 -15.11 -10.51
C THR A 231 -16.13 -13.63 -10.91
N PRO A 232 -16.54 -13.24 -12.12
CA PRO A 232 -16.57 -11.81 -12.49
C PRO A 232 -17.39 -10.95 -11.51
N GLN A 233 -18.46 -11.51 -10.93
CA GLN A 233 -19.21 -10.85 -9.86
C GLN A 233 -18.36 -10.65 -8.59
N ASP A 234 -17.51 -11.60 -8.22
CA ASP A 234 -16.61 -11.46 -7.08
C ASP A 234 -15.54 -10.40 -7.31
N GLU A 235 -15.01 -10.30 -8.53
CA GLU A 235 -14.05 -9.26 -8.91
C GLU A 235 -14.68 -7.87 -8.78
N MET A 236 -15.92 -7.71 -9.26
CA MET A 236 -16.66 -6.46 -9.08
C MET A 236 -16.86 -6.13 -7.59
N ARG A 237 -17.29 -7.08 -6.75
CA ARG A 237 -17.45 -6.84 -5.31
C ARG A 237 -16.12 -6.50 -4.63
N ALA A 238 -15.02 -7.12 -5.07
CA ALA A 238 -13.69 -6.81 -4.56
C ALA A 238 -13.26 -5.39 -4.94
N GLY A 239 -13.44 -4.98 -6.20
CA GLY A 239 -13.14 -3.62 -6.65
C GLY A 239 -13.96 -2.56 -5.91
N MET A 240 -15.24 -2.84 -5.64
CA MET A 240 -16.12 -1.94 -4.87
C MET A 240 -15.70 -1.76 -3.40
N SER A 241 -14.85 -2.64 -2.87
CA SER A 241 -14.39 -2.51 -1.47
C SER A 241 -13.62 -1.20 -1.23
N TYR A 242 -12.85 -0.71 -2.21
CA TYR A 242 -12.14 0.57 -2.10
C TYR A 242 -13.10 1.77 -1.97
N PHE A 243 -14.30 1.71 -2.54
CA PHE A 243 -15.31 2.75 -2.32
C PHE A 243 -15.69 2.85 -0.86
N HIS A 244 -16.01 1.71 -0.26
CA HIS A 244 -16.48 1.64 1.11
C HIS A 244 -15.37 1.97 2.11
N GLU A 245 -14.14 1.54 1.86
CA GLU A 245 -13.02 1.71 2.79
C GLU A 245 -12.38 3.11 2.68
N THR A 246 -12.23 3.70 1.47
CA THR A 246 -11.48 4.96 1.29
C THR A 246 -12.19 6.03 0.46
N ILE A 247 -12.66 5.71 -0.75
CA ILE A 247 -13.08 6.72 -1.74
C ILE A 247 -14.33 7.48 -1.27
N TRP A 248 -15.30 6.81 -0.66
CA TRP A 248 -16.55 7.41 -0.20
C TRP A 248 -16.33 8.60 0.75
N LYS A 249 -15.36 8.48 1.66
CA LYS A 249 -14.96 9.56 2.58
C LYS A 249 -13.91 10.48 1.96
N GLY A 250 -13.09 9.95 1.05
CA GLY A 250 -12.01 10.67 0.37
C GLY A 250 -12.49 11.79 -0.55
N VAL A 251 -13.47 11.51 -1.41
CA VAL A 251 -14.03 12.48 -2.37
C VAL A 251 -14.53 13.77 -1.68
N PRO A 252 -15.45 13.73 -0.69
CA PRO A 252 -15.91 14.95 -0.03
C PRO A 252 -14.79 15.66 0.76
N LYS A 253 -13.80 14.94 1.27
CA LYS A 253 -12.62 15.53 1.93
C LYS A 253 -11.76 16.30 0.92
N PHE A 254 -11.55 15.77 -0.28
CA PHE A 254 -10.83 16.44 -1.35
C PHE A 254 -11.61 17.66 -1.89
N LEU A 255 -12.91 17.53 -2.16
CA LEU A 255 -13.74 18.67 -2.61
C LEU A 255 -13.73 19.82 -1.59
N ARG A 256 -13.73 19.51 -0.28
CA ARG A 256 -13.55 20.53 0.77
C ARG A 256 -12.16 21.19 0.72
N ARG A 257 -11.11 20.47 0.29
CA ARG A 257 -9.79 21.07 0.06
C ARG A 257 -9.81 22.02 -1.13
N VAL A 258 -10.55 21.69 -2.19
CA VAL A 258 -10.76 22.58 -3.35
C VAL A 258 -11.44 23.88 -2.90
N ASP A 259 -12.51 23.80 -2.10
CA ASP A 259 -13.17 24.99 -1.53
C ASP A 259 -12.19 25.88 -0.74
N THR A 260 -11.32 25.29 0.08
CA THR A 260 -10.30 26.04 0.82
C THR A 260 -9.30 26.72 -0.12
N ALA A 261 -8.85 26.01 -1.16
CA ALA A 261 -7.90 26.55 -2.14
C ALA A 261 -8.52 27.70 -2.96
N LEU A 262 -9.79 27.58 -3.35
CA LEU A 262 -10.57 28.63 -4.03
C LEU A 262 -10.68 29.89 -3.17
N LYS A 263 -10.98 29.73 -1.88
CA LYS A 263 -11.03 30.86 -0.94
C LYS A 263 -9.69 31.59 -0.84
N ASN A 264 -8.59 30.85 -0.86
CA ASN A 264 -7.24 31.41 -0.77
C ASN A 264 -6.81 32.19 -2.03
N ILE A 265 -7.50 32.03 -3.16
CA ILE A 265 -7.30 32.83 -4.38
C ILE A 265 -8.36 33.93 -4.56
N GLY A 266 -9.23 34.14 -3.57
CA GLY A 266 -10.22 35.23 -3.58
C GLY A 266 -11.65 34.83 -3.97
N ILE A 267 -11.91 33.56 -4.28
CA ILE A 267 -13.25 33.07 -4.59
C ILE A 267 -13.99 32.72 -3.29
N ASN A 268 -15.02 33.48 -2.94
CA ASN A 268 -15.82 33.27 -1.73
C ASN A 268 -16.98 32.27 -1.90
N GLU A 269 -17.05 31.61 -3.07
CA GLU A 269 -18.02 30.57 -3.37
C GLU A 269 -17.40 29.17 -3.21
N ARG A 270 -18.24 28.18 -2.91
CA ARG A 270 -17.85 26.77 -2.93
C ARG A 270 -18.05 26.19 -4.33
N VAL A 271 -17.35 25.10 -4.64
CA VAL A 271 -17.70 24.30 -5.82
C VAL A 271 -19.16 23.86 -5.68
N PRO A 272 -20.02 24.06 -6.71
CA PRO A 272 -21.39 23.58 -6.66
C PRO A 272 -21.43 22.09 -6.33
N TYR A 273 -22.26 21.70 -5.36
CA TYR A 273 -22.32 20.31 -4.87
C TYR A 273 -22.78 19.30 -5.95
N ASN A 274 -23.37 19.79 -7.03
CA ASN A 274 -23.82 19.03 -8.19
C ASN A 274 -22.82 19.03 -9.35
N ALA A 275 -21.66 19.69 -9.24
CA ALA A 275 -20.61 19.64 -10.25
C ALA A 275 -19.91 18.27 -10.22
N PRO A 276 -19.87 17.51 -11.32
CA PRO A 276 -19.30 16.18 -11.37
C PRO A 276 -17.77 16.23 -11.56
N LEU A 277 -17.06 16.84 -10.61
CA LEU A 277 -15.61 17.07 -10.71
C LEU A 277 -14.82 15.76 -10.80
N ILE A 278 -15.27 14.75 -10.06
CA ILE A 278 -14.72 13.39 -10.06
C ILE A 278 -15.86 12.41 -10.26
N GLN A 279 -15.70 11.51 -11.23
CA GLN A 279 -16.58 10.39 -11.50
C GLN A 279 -15.78 9.10 -11.46
N PHE A 280 -16.49 8.00 -11.26
CA PHE A 280 -15.90 6.68 -11.33
C PHE A 280 -16.75 5.78 -12.20
N SER A 281 -16.06 5.03 -13.04
CA SER A 281 -16.62 4.05 -13.95
C SER A 281 -16.00 2.68 -13.66
N SER A 282 -16.56 1.61 -14.22
CA SER A 282 -16.00 0.27 -14.04
C SER A 282 -16.13 -0.60 -15.28
N TRP A 283 -15.08 -1.39 -15.54
CA TRP A 283 -15.08 -2.45 -16.56
C TRP A 283 -15.41 -3.83 -15.99
N MET A 284 -15.45 -3.99 -14.66
CA MET A 284 -15.67 -5.29 -14.01
C MET A 284 -17.08 -5.82 -14.29
N GLY A 285 -17.16 -6.90 -15.08
CA GLY A 285 -18.43 -7.49 -15.56
C GLY A 285 -19.03 -6.80 -16.79
N GLY A 286 -18.37 -5.77 -17.33
CA GLY A 286 -18.73 -5.10 -18.59
C GLY A 286 -17.82 -5.48 -19.75
N ASP A 287 -16.51 -5.46 -19.51
CA ASP A 287 -15.50 -5.84 -20.49
C ASP A 287 -15.54 -7.35 -20.77
N ARG A 288 -15.72 -7.69 -22.04
CA ARG A 288 -15.88 -9.05 -22.54
C ARG A 288 -14.89 -9.37 -23.67
N ASP A 289 -13.96 -8.46 -23.95
CA ASP A 289 -12.94 -8.69 -24.96
C ASP A 289 -12.01 -9.83 -24.50
N GLY A 290 -11.91 -10.88 -25.33
CA GLY A 290 -11.11 -12.07 -25.01
C GLY A 290 -11.55 -12.88 -23.76
N ASN A 291 -12.66 -12.55 -23.10
CA ASN A 291 -13.06 -13.18 -21.84
C ASN A 291 -14.48 -13.77 -21.89
N PRO A 292 -14.64 -15.07 -22.21
CA PRO A 292 -15.96 -15.71 -22.34
C PRO A 292 -16.69 -15.87 -20.99
N ARG A 293 -16.02 -15.60 -19.86
CA ARG A 293 -16.65 -15.67 -18.53
C ARG A 293 -17.62 -14.49 -18.28
N VAL A 294 -17.53 -13.41 -19.05
CA VAL A 294 -18.41 -12.24 -18.91
C VAL A 294 -19.63 -12.39 -19.83
N THR A 295 -20.66 -13.05 -19.31
CA THR A 295 -21.93 -13.28 -20.02
C THR A 295 -22.90 -12.08 -19.87
N PRO A 296 -23.98 -12.00 -20.67
CA PRO A 296 -25.02 -10.99 -20.47
C PRO A 296 -25.65 -11.00 -19.07
N GLU A 297 -25.78 -12.19 -18.47
CA GLU A 297 -26.27 -12.36 -17.10
C GLU A 297 -25.30 -11.76 -16.07
N VAL A 298 -23.99 -11.99 -16.24
CA VAL A 298 -22.94 -11.36 -15.42
C VAL A 298 -23.04 -9.84 -15.46
N THR A 299 -23.18 -9.25 -16.66
CA THR A 299 -23.34 -7.79 -16.80
C THR A 299 -24.60 -7.29 -16.07
N ARG A 300 -25.72 -8.01 -16.17
CA ARG A 300 -26.94 -7.69 -15.43
C ARG A 300 -26.71 -7.76 -13.92
N ASP A 301 -26.07 -8.82 -13.44
CA ASP A 301 -25.81 -9.04 -12.01
C ASP A 301 -24.96 -7.93 -11.40
N VAL A 302 -23.86 -7.54 -12.06
CA VAL A 302 -22.98 -6.49 -11.52
C VAL A 302 -23.66 -5.12 -11.48
N CYS A 303 -24.55 -4.82 -12.45
CA CYS A 303 -25.36 -3.60 -12.40
C CYS A 303 -26.36 -3.61 -11.22
N LEU A 304 -26.95 -4.77 -10.91
CA LEU A 304 -27.84 -4.91 -9.76
C LEU A 304 -27.05 -4.82 -8.44
N LEU A 305 -25.89 -5.47 -8.36
CA LEU A 305 -25.00 -5.40 -7.21
C LEU A 305 -24.54 -3.96 -6.94
N ALA A 306 -24.16 -3.20 -7.97
CA ALA A 306 -23.77 -1.80 -7.84
C ALA A 306 -24.89 -0.91 -7.29
N ARG A 307 -26.15 -1.21 -7.59
CA ARG A 307 -27.32 -0.47 -7.06
C ARG A 307 -27.68 -0.87 -5.63
N MET A 308 -27.26 -2.06 -5.20
CA MET A 308 -27.54 -2.58 -3.86
C MET A 308 -26.52 -2.08 -2.83
N MET A 309 -25.27 -1.89 -3.24
CA MET A 309 -24.19 -1.33 -2.42
C MET A 309 -24.38 0.16 -2.18
#